data_AF-A0A9J5Y827-F1
#
_entry.id   AF-A0A9J5Y827-F1
#
_cell.length_a   1.000
_cell.length_b   1.000
_cell.length_c   1.000
_cell.angle_alpha   90.00
_cell.angle_beta   90.00
_cell.angle_gamma   90.00
#
_symmetry.space_group_name_H-M   'P 1'
#
loop_
_entity.id
_entity.type
_entity.pdbx_description
1 polymer ?
#
loop_
_entity_poly.entity_id
_entity_poly.type
_entity_poly.pdbx_seq_one_letter_code
_entity_poly.pdbx_strand_id
1 'polypeptide(L)'
;MWRIFHGRITRCIEQATFHRHYFNSHLPQNNLILIQELTEILRNKKWKSLIKVASLKNKLNPYVVRSVLHQEQLSNHLERLLSFFQWSKHKVGIQSDLEIHSFLAARLCSNNLYSPANSVLENVIRFGLPPLDVLKSIDNCRKIFDESRKFDHVVFGLLMDKYREKGYLFEAASVVFAHSNDLDCIPSLLYCNRLLTDLLKDGNFRLFWRVCDAMREANVTFNALTYTSMADAHCREGNVSDAKEVLAEMEEKGLCSSNFTYKF
;
A
#
# COMPACT_ATOMS: atom_id res chain seq x y z
N MET A 1 -18.22 -8.21 -26.88
CA MET A 1 -16.90 -7.95 -26.25
C MET A 1 -16.94 -7.90 -24.71
N TRP A 2 -17.99 -7.36 -24.09
CA TRP A 2 -18.16 -7.34 -22.62
C TRP A 2 -18.17 -8.72 -21.93
N ARG A 3 -18.77 -9.75 -22.53
CA ARG A 3 -18.79 -11.11 -21.97
C ARG A 3 -17.41 -11.81 -21.95
N ILE A 4 -16.49 -11.44 -22.85
CA ILE A 4 -15.14 -12.02 -22.93
C ILE A 4 -14.22 -11.39 -21.87
N PHE A 5 -14.42 -10.11 -21.55
CA PHE A 5 -13.70 -9.40 -20.49
C PHE A 5 -14.17 -9.81 -19.09
N HIS A 6 -15.49 -9.94 -18.90
CA HIS A 6 -16.03 -10.46 -17.64
C HIS A 6 -15.58 -11.90 -17.38
N GLY A 7 -15.52 -12.74 -18.41
CA GLY A 7 -15.01 -14.12 -18.30
C GLY A 7 -13.52 -14.24 -17.96
N ARG A 8 -12.70 -13.19 -18.15
CA ARG A 8 -11.29 -13.16 -17.72
C ARG A 8 -11.13 -12.67 -16.27
N ILE A 9 -11.96 -11.73 -15.83
CA ILE A 9 -11.95 -11.21 -14.46
C ILE A 9 -12.56 -12.23 -13.48
N THR A 10 -13.66 -12.89 -13.87
CA THR A 10 -14.20 -14.02 -13.08
C THR A 10 -13.18 -15.16 -12.99
N ARG A 11 -12.35 -15.39 -14.03
CA ARG A 11 -11.25 -16.37 -14.00
C ARG A 11 -10.11 -16.01 -13.04
N CYS A 12 -9.81 -14.72 -12.85
CA CYS A 12 -8.80 -14.27 -11.88
C CYS A 12 -9.33 -14.30 -10.44
N ILE A 13 -10.61 -13.99 -10.22
CA ILE A 13 -11.27 -14.08 -8.91
C ILE A 13 -11.49 -15.56 -8.53
N GLU A 14 -11.89 -16.39 -9.49
CA GLU A 14 -11.87 -17.83 -9.36
C GLU A 14 -10.45 -18.28 -9.11
N GLN A 15 -9.40 -17.87 -9.83
CA GLN A 15 -8.02 -18.25 -9.48
C GLN A 15 -7.58 -17.84 -8.07
N ALA A 16 -8.00 -16.69 -7.53
CA ALA A 16 -7.65 -16.27 -6.17
C ALA A 16 -8.42 -17.05 -5.08
N THR A 17 -9.71 -17.32 -5.29
CA THR A 17 -10.54 -18.14 -4.39
C THR A 17 -10.26 -19.64 -4.55
N PHE A 18 -9.99 -20.09 -5.77
CA PHE A 18 -9.48 -21.40 -6.16
C PHE A 18 -8.07 -21.59 -5.62
N HIS A 19 -7.18 -20.60 -5.53
CA HIS A 19 -5.94 -20.78 -4.79
C HIS A 19 -6.22 -21.05 -3.30
N ARG A 20 -7.15 -20.32 -2.66
CA ARG A 20 -7.52 -20.57 -1.26
C ARG A 20 -8.17 -21.96 -1.02
N HIS A 21 -8.91 -22.51 -1.99
CA HIS A 21 -9.59 -23.82 -1.87
C HIS A 21 -8.85 -25.01 -2.50
N TYR A 22 -8.15 -24.82 -3.62
CA TYR A 22 -7.37 -25.85 -4.34
C TYR A 22 -6.05 -26.17 -3.64
N PHE A 23 -5.48 -25.24 -2.86
CA PHE A 23 -4.30 -25.55 -2.06
C PHE A 23 -4.57 -26.53 -0.92
N ASN A 24 -5.83 -26.81 -0.53
CA ASN A 24 -6.11 -27.77 0.55
C ASN A 24 -6.38 -29.20 0.09
N SER A 25 -6.65 -29.47 -1.19
CA SER A 25 -7.17 -30.79 -1.59
C SER A 25 -6.11 -31.79 -2.10
N HIS A 26 -4.89 -31.38 -2.44
CA HIS A 26 -3.85 -32.26 -3.02
C HIS A 26 -2.42 -31.96 -2.51
N LEU A 27 -2.25 -31.75 -1.19
CA LEU A 27 -0.93 -31.47 -0.63
C LEU A 27 -0.17 -32.73 -0.23
N PRO A 28 1.16 -32.78 -0.41
CA PRO A 28 1.98 -33.74 0.31
C PRO A 28 1.78 -33.53 1.81
N GLN A 29 1.33 -34.55 2.52
CA GLN A 29 1.05 -34.50 3.97
C GLN A 29 2.20 -33.88 4.77
N ASN A 30 3.44 -34.08 4.33
CA ASN A 30 4.65 -33.53 4.93
C ASN A 30 4.67 -32.00 4.97
N ASN A 31 4.11 -31.31 3.97
CA ASN A 31 4.06 -29.84 3.97
C ASN A 31 3.04 -29.32 4.98
N LEU A 32 1.89 -29.98 5.14
CA LEU A 32 0.88 -29.60 6.13
C LEU A 32 1.41 -29.71 7.56
N ILE A 33 2.09 -30.83 7.87
CA ILE A 33 2.73 -31.05 9.17
C ILE A 33 3.78 -29.97 9.43
N LEU A 34 4.62 -29.68 8.44
CA LEU A 34 5.66 -28.65 8.56
C LEU A 34 5.08 -27.24 8.78
N ILE A 35 3.98 -26.89 8.11
CA ILE A 35 3.30 -25.61 8.31
C ILE A 35 2.79 -25.49 9.74
N GLN A 36 2.14 -26.54 10.28
CA GLN A 36 1.66 -26.55 11.66
C GLN A 36 2.80 -26.43 12.67
N GLU A 37 3.88 -27.21 12.48
CA GLU A 37 5.06 -27.16 13.35
C GLU A 37 5.72 -25.77 13.34
N LEU A 38 5.90 -25.16 12.16
CA LEU A 38 6.43 -23.80 12.05
C LEU A 38 5.52 -22.76 12.67
N THR A 39 4.20 -22.93 12.54
CA THR A 39 3.21 -22.02 13.14
C THR A 39 3.33 -22.02 14.67
N GLU A 40 3.44 -23.19 15.30
CA GLU A 40 3.66 -23.29 16.73
C GLU A 40 5.02 -22.74 17.18
N ILE A 41 6.08 -23.03 16.42
CA ILE A 41 7.43 -22.50 16.71
C ILE A 41 7.45 -20.97 16.66
N LEU A 42 6.77 -20.36 15.69
CA LEU A 42 6.74 -18.90 15.52
C LEU A 42 5.93 -18.18 16.61
N ARG A 43 5.09 -18.88 17.38
CA ARG A 43 4.48 -18.37 18.61
C ARG A 43 5.47 -18.24 19.76
N ASN A 44 6.66 -18.84 19.68
CA ASN A 44 7.74 -18.71 20.66
C ASN A 44 8.76 -17.60 20.30
N LYS A 45 9.20 -16.78 21.27
CA LYS A 45 10.18 -15.71 21.02
C LYS A 45 11.55 -16.26 20.59
N LYS A 46 11.88 -17.49 21.00
CA LYS A 46 13.12 -18.21 20.64
C LYS A 46 12.97 -19.04 19.35
N TRP A 47 12.07 -18.67 18.44
CA TRP A 47 11.77 -19.44 17.22
C TRP A 47 13.02 -19.82 16.40
N LYS A 48 14.03 -18.93 16.31
CA LYS A 48 15.27 -19.21 15.56
C LYS A 48 16.04 -20.41 16.11
N SER A 49 16.13 -20.57 17.42
CA SER A 49 16.80 -21.74 18.02
C SER A 49 15.97 -22.99 17.84
N LEU A 50 14.64 -22.89 17.97
CA LEU A 50 13.73 -24.02 17.78
C LEU A 50 13.75 -24.56 16.34
N ILE A 51 13.76 -23.69 15.33
CA ILE A 51 13.93 -24.10 13.93
C ILE A 51 15.26 -24.84 13.70
N LYS A 52 16.33 -24.42 14.39
CA LYS A 52 17.64 -25.08 14.29
C LYS A 52 17.60 -26.47 14.93
N VAL A 53 17.04 -26.59 16.13
CA VAL A 53 16.93 -27.86 16.85
C VAL A 53 16.07 -28.87 16.08
N ALA A 54 14.93 -28.42 15.54
CA ALA A 54 14.03 -29.26 14.75
C ALA A 54 14.55 -29.55 13.32
N SER A 55 15.72 -29.02 12.93
CA SER A 55 16.33 -29.21 11.61
C SER A 55 15.40 -28.83 10.43
N LEU A 56 14.49 -27.88 10.66
CA LEU A 56 13.46 -27.52 9.67
C LEU A 56 13.99 -26.64 8.54
N LYS A 57 15.17 -26.04 8.72
CA LYS A 57 15.79 -25.14 7.74
C LYS A 57 15.85 -25.74 6.34
N ASN A 58 16.21 -27.02 6.23
CA ASN A 58 16.41 -27.70 4.95
C ASN A 58 15.11 -28.19 4.31
N LYS A 59 13.98 -28.11 5.04
CA LYS A 59 12.66 -28.53 4.59
C LYS A 59 11.81 -27.37 4.04
N LEU A 60 12.31 -26.13 4.18
CA LEU A 60 11.59 -24.94 3.71
C LEU A 60 11.57 -24.86 2.19
N ASN A 61 10.43 -24.46 1.66
CA ASN A 61 10.21 -24.14 0.25
C ASN A 61 9.31 -22.90 0.15
N PRO A 62 9.21 -22.26 -1.03
CA PRO A 62 8.36 -21.08 -1.23
C PRO A 62 6.93 -21.26 -0.71
N TYR A 63 6.34 -22.41 -1.00
CA TYR A 63 4.96 -22.71 -0.63
C TYR A 63 4.77 -22.72 0.89
N VAL A 64 5.60 -23.48 1.62
CA VAL A 64 5.53 -23.58 3.08
C VAL A 64 5.70 -22.20 3.73
N VAL A 65 6.69 -21.42 3.28
CA VAL A 65 6.89 -20.07 3.81
C VAL A 65 5.65 -19.22 3.56
N ARG A 66 5.14 -19.22 2.33
CA ARG A 66 3.94 -18.47 1.97
C ARG A 66 2.73 -18.88 2.81
N SER A 67 2.45 -20.18 2.95
CA SER A 67 1.34 -20.69 3.74
C SER A 67 1.46 -20.30 5.22
N VAL A 68 2.67 -20.32 5.80
CA VAL A 68 2.92 -19.86 7.18
C VAL A 68 2.64 -18.35 7.31
N LEU A 69 3.03 -17.53 6.33
CA LEU A 69 2.71 -16.10 6.34
C LEU A 69 1.21 -15.80 6.30
N HIS A 70 0.40 -16.71 5.77
CA HIS A 70 -1.07 -16.56 5.70
C HIS A 70 -1.81 -17.09 6.94
N GLN A 71 -1.12 -17.70 7.91
CA GLN A 71 -1.78 -18.26 9.09
C GLN A 71 -2.37 -17.17 9.99
N GLU A 72 -3.68 -17.26 10.26
CA GLU A 72 -4.42 -16.32 11.12
C GLU A 72 -3.97 -16.41 12.58
N GLN A 73 -3.51 -17.59 13.01
CA GLN A 73 -3.01 -17.83 14.36
C GLN A 73 -1.76 -17.02 14.70
N LEU A 74 -1.09 -16.44 13.69
CA LEU A 74 0.09 -15.58 13.84
C LEU A 74 -0.26 -14.09 13.79
N SER A 75 -1.54 -13.71 13.76
CA SER A 75 -1.99 -12.31 13.70
C SER A 75 -1.49 -11.45 14.85
N ASN A 76 -1.26 -12.03 16.04
CA ASN A 76 -0.71 -11.31 17.19
C ASN A 76 0.83 -11.27 17.20
N HIS A 77 1.49 -11.77 16.16
CA HIS A 77 2.93 -12.04 16.12
C HIS A 77 3.61 -11.51 14.85
N LEU A 78 3.07 -10.44 14.27
CA LEU A 78 3.44 -9.95 12.95
C LEU A 78 4.91 -9.53 12.82
N GLU A 79 5.53 -8.95 13.84
CA GLU A 79 6.96 -8.65 13.79
C GLU A 79 7.83 -9.91 13.69
N ARG A 80 7.42 -10.99 14.37
CA ARG A 80 8.11 -12.29 14.26
C ARG A 80 7.85 -12.93 12.91
N LEU A 81 6.65 -12.78 12.38
CA LEU A 81 6.29 -13.24 11.04
C LEU A 81 7.13 -12.54 9.98
N LEU A 82 7.30 -11.21 10.10
CA LEU A 82 8.17 -10.43 9.24
C LEU A 82 9.65 -10.83 9.42
N SER A 83 10.11 -11.04 10.65
CA SER A 83 11.46 -11.53 10.93
C SER A 83 11.72 -12.92 10.32
N PHE A 84 10.72 -13.80 10.37
CA PHE A 84 10.76 -15.11 9.71
C PHE A 84 10.86 -14.98 8.20
N PHE A 85 10.02 -14.14 7.59
CA PHE A 85 10.08 -13.85 6.15
C PHE A 85 11.46 -13.31 5.75
N GLN A 86 11.98 -12.30 6.46
CA GLN A 86 13.31 -11.74 6.19
C GLN A 86 14.41 -12.80 6.30
N TRP A 87 14.29 -13.71 7.26
CA TRP A 87 15.24 -14.80 7.43
C TRP A 87 15.13 -15.87 6.33
N SER A 88 13.93 -16.17 5.84
CA SER A 88 13.70 -17.24 4.86
C SER A 88 13.85 -16.79 3.40
N LYS A 89 13.59 -15.51 3.09
CA LYS A 89 13.39 -15.03 1.70
C LYS A 89 14.49 -15.42 0.70
N HIS A 90 15.76 -15.25 1.07
CA HIS A 90 16.90 -15.59 0.20
C HIS A 90 17.17 -17.09 0.10
N LYS A 91 16.69 -17.89 1.06
CA LYS A 91 16.94 -19.34 1.12
C LYS A 91 16.01 -20.11 0.19
N VAL A 92 14.78 -19.62 0.05
CA VAL A 92 13.74 -20.26 -0.75
C VAL A 92 13.46 -19.52 -2.05
N GLY A 93 14.13 -18.40 -2.35
CA GLY A 93 13.98 -17.71 -3.63
C GLY A 93 12.71 -16.84 -3.75
N ILE A 94 12.14 -16.37 -2.64
CA ILE A 94 10.91 -15.54 -2.62
C ILE A 94 11.18 -14.06 -2.36
N GLN A 95 12.44 -13.63 -2.39
CA GLN A 95 12.83 -12.25 -2.05
C GLN A 95 12.20 -11.17 -2.95
N SER A 96 11.76 -11.56 -4.15
CA SER A 96 11.13 -10.67 -5.14
C SER A 96 9.69 -11.06 -5.46
N ASP A 97 9.06 -11.89 -4.62
CA ASP A 97 7.66 -12.27 -4.77
C ASP A 97 6.77 -11.07 -4.39
N LEU A 98 6.20 -10.39 -5.40
CA LEU A 98 5.35 -9.22 -5.22
C LEU A 98 4.17 -9.51 -4.29
N GLU A 99 3.50 -10.64 -4.48
CA GLU A 99 2.26 -10.95 -3.78
C GLU A 99 2.50 -11.19 -2.29
N ILE A 100 3.61 -11.85 -1.92
CA ILE A 100 3.99 -12.01 -0.51
C ILE A 100 4.26 -10.65 0.15
N HIS A 101 4.94 -9.74 -0.54
CA HIS A 101 5.19 -8.40 -0.01
C HIS A 101 3.91 -7.57 0.08
N SER A 102 3.03 -7.62 -0.92
CA SER A 102 1.71 -6.97 -0.89
C SER A 102 0.85 -7.49 0.26
N PHE A 103 0.85 -8.80 0.48
CA PHE A 103 0.14 -9.42 1.59
C PHE A 103 0.68 -8.95 2.94
N LEU A 104 2.00 -8.95 3.12
CA LEU A 104 2.63 -8.46 4.36
C LEU A 104 2.35 -6.98 4.58
N ALA A 105 2.46 -6.13 3.56
CA ALA A 105 2.16 -4.71 3.67
C ALA A 105 0.71 -4.47 4.10
N ALA A 106 -0.25 -5.12 3.44
CA ALA A 106 -1.66 -5.03 3.80
C ALA A 106 -1.95 -5.53 5.22
N ARG A 107 -1.36 -6.68 5.61
CA ARG A 107 -1.53 -7.25 6.95
C ARG A 107 -0.96 -6.36 8.05
N LEU A 108 0.20 -5.76 7.81
CA LEU A 108 0.84 -4.85 8.76
C LEU A 108 0.03 -3.56 8.90
N CYS A 109 -0.46 -2.99 7.80
CA CYS A 109 -1.34 -1.82 7.83
C CYS A 109 -2.66 -2.09 8.55
N SER A 110 -3.31 -3.23 8.32
CA SER A 110 -4.57 -3.59 9.01
C SER A 110 -4.40 -3.77 10.52
N ASN A 111 -3.16 -3.94 11.00
CA ASN A 111 -2.81 -4.05 12.41
C ASN A 111 -2.05 -2.81 12.93
N ASN A 112 -2.12 -1.67 12.22
CA ASN A 112 -1.49 -0.40 12.58
C ASN A 112 0.06 -0.43 12.69
N LEU A 113 0.73 -1.42 12.09
CA LEU A 113 2.19 -1.56 12.10
C LEU A 113 2.83 -0.86 10.88
N TYR A 114 2.74 0.46 10.84
CA TYR A 114 3.10 1.27 9.66
C TYR A 114 4.59 1.30 9.34
N SER A 115 5.47 1.34 10.36
CA SER A 115 6.93 1.36 10.13
C SER A 115 7.44 0.06 9.48
N PRO A 116 7.06 -1.13 9.98
CA PRO A 116 7.31 -2.39 9.27
C PRO A 116 6.67 -2.44 7.88
N ALA A 117 5.44 -1.96 7.72
CA ALA A 117 4.76 -1.93 6.42
C ALA A 117 5.53 -1.09 5.40
N ASN A 118 6.00 0.10 5.81
CA ASN A 118 6.80 0.98 4.96
C ASN A 118 8.12 0.31 4.51
N SER A 119 8.77 -0.43 5.42
CA SER A 119 9.97 -1.21 5.10
C SER A 119 9.71 -2.31 4.06
N VAL A 120 8.52 -2.93 4.11
CA VAL A 120 8.10 -3.92 3.11
C VAL A 120 7.83 -3.26 1.77
N LEU A 121 7.09 -2.14 1.74
CA LEU A 121 6.79 -1.37 0.53
C LEU A 121 8.05 -0.81 -0.15
N GLU A 122 9.08 -0.45 0.63
CA GLU A 122 10.36 -0.06 0.05
C GLU A 122 11.00 -1.20 -0.77
N ASN A 123 10.88 -2.45 -0.33
CA ASN A 123 11.36 -3.59 -1.13
C ASN A 123 10.55 -3.76 -2.40
N VAL A 124 9.23 -3.54 -2.34
CA VAL A 124 8.35 -3.62 -3.51
C VAL A 124 8.76 -2.60 -4.58
N ILE A 125 9.03 -1.35 -4.18
CA ILE A 125 9.48 -0.31 -5.12
C ILE A 125 10.83 -0.66 -5.76
N ARG A 126 11.73 -1.32 -5.02
CA ARG A 126 13.02 -1.79 -5.56
C ARG A 126 12.88 -2.87 -6.63
N PHE A 127 11.72 -3.51 -6.78
CA PHE A 127 11.49 -4.44 -7.89
C PHE A 127 11.35 -3.75 -9.24
N GLY A 128 11.11 -2.43 -9.27
CA GLY A 128 10.99 -1.68 -10.52
C GLY A 128 9.75 -2.05 -11.33
N LEU A 129 8.70 -2.53 -10.67
CA LEU A 129 7.45 -2.92 -11.31
C LEU A 129 6.57 -1.70 -11.62
N PRO A 130 5.72 -1.75 -12.65
CA PRO A 130 4.76 -0.69 -12.92
C PRO A 130 3.87 -0.40 -11.70
N PRO A 131 3.63 0.87 -11.32
CA PRO A 131 2.83 1.22 -10.14
C PRO A 131 1.45 0.56 -10.15
N LEU A 132 0.81 0.46 -11.31
CA LEU A 132 -0.52 -0.16 -11.43
C LEU A 132 -0.51 -1.65 -11.04
N ASP A 133 0.56 -2.39 -11.34
CA ASP A 133 0.66 -3.81 -10.98
C ASP A 133 0.86 -3.98 -9.47
N VAL A 134 1.68 -3.10 -8.88
CA VAL A 134 1.87 -3.03 -7.43
C VAL A 134 0.56 -2.70 -6.72
N LEU A 135 -0.18 -1.71 -7.23
CA LEU A 135 -1.47 -1.29 -6.69
C LEU A 135 -2.50 -2.41 -6.75
N LYS A 136 -2.64 -3.10 -7.89
CA LYS A 136 -3.55 -4.24 -8.04
C LYS A 136 -3.20 -5.39 -7.09
N SER A 137 -1.91 -5.69 -6.93
CA SER A 137 -1.46 -6.73 -5.99
C SER A 137 -1.82 -6.37 -4.55
N ILE A 138 -1.58 -5.13 -4.13
CA ILE A 138 -1.97 -4.64 -2.79
C ILE A 138 -3.49 -4.63 -2.64
N ASP A 139 -4.23 -4.20 -3.66
CA ASP A 139 -5.70 -4.15 -3.69
C ASP A 139 -6.34 -5.53 -3.50
N ASN A 140 -5.76 -6.55 -4.12
CA ASN A 140 -6.20 -7.93 -3.94
C ASN A 140 -5.92 -8.43 -2.52
N CYS A 141 -4.75 -8.13 -1.96
CA CYS A 141 -4.39 -8.58 -0.62
C CYS A 141 -5.16 -7.87 0.49
N ARG A 142 -5.40 -6.56 0.38
CA ARG A 142 -6.11 -5.79 1.43
C ARG A 142 -7.54 -6.29 1.67
N LYS A 143 -8.23 -6.71 0.60
CA LYS A 143 -9.61 -7.25 0.66
C LYS A 143 -9.73 -8.49 1.56
N ILE A 144 -8.63 -9.21 1.76
CA ILE A 144 -8.58 -10.38 2.65
C ILE A 144 -8.72 -9.96 4.13
N PHE A 145 -8.27 -8.77 4.50
CA PHE A 145 -8.21 -8.30 5.88
C PHE A 145 -9.33 -7.34 6.25
N ASP A 146 -9.79 -6.53 5.30
CA ASP A 146 -10.81 -5.52 5.56
C ASP A 146 -11.62 -5.18 4.32
N GLU A 147 -12.83 -5.72 4.23
CA GLU A 147 -13.81 -5.33 3.21
C GLU A 147 -14.34 -3.91 3.43
N SER A 148 -14.25 -3.38 4.66
CA SER A 148 -14.72 -2.04 5.03
C SER A 148 -13.72 -0.91 4.71
N ARG A 149 -12.55 -1.26 4.14
CA ARG A 149 -11.57 -0.31 3.57
C ARG A 149 -10.99 0.72 4.54
N LYS A 150 -11.00 0.44 5.84
CA LYS A 150 -10.57 1.38 6.89
C LYS A 150 -9.10 1.76 6.77
N PHE A 151 -8.25 0.88 6.22
CA PHE A 151 -6.82 1.13 6.09
C PHE A 151 -6.35 1.39 4.66
N ASP A 152 -7.25 1.39 3.66
CA ASP A 152 -6.90 1.58 2.24
C ASP A 152 -6.10 2.87 2.05
N HIS A 153 -6.64 3.98 2.56
CA HIS A 153 -6.01 5.30 2.49
C HIS A 153 -4.61 5.33 3.14
N VAL A 154 -4.33 4.44 4.09
CA VAL A 154 -3.03 4.31 4.75
C VAL A 154 -2.06 3.50 3.91
N VAL A 155 -2.44 2.30 3.44
CA VAL A 155 -1.51 1.43 2.69
C VAL A 155 -1.12 2.07 1.36
N PHE A 156 -2.07 2.68 0.65
CA PHE A 156 -1.80 3.39 -0.59
C PHE A 156 -1.06 4.71 -0.34
N GLY A 157 -1.37 5.40 0.75
CA GLY A 157 -0.63 6.58 1.20
C GLY A 157 0.83 6.30 1.53
N LEU A 158 1.13 5.19 2.23
CA LEU A 158 2.50 4.75 2.51
C LEU A 158 3.25 4.40 1.21
N LEU A 159 2.59 3.74 0.26
CA LEU A 159 3.19 3.44 -1.03
C LEU A 159 3.52 4.73 -1.80
N MET A 160 2.59 5.69 -1.84
CA MET A 160 2.80 7.01 -2.43
C MET A 160 3.97 7.75 -1.78
N ASP A 161 4.02 7.79 -0.46
CA ASP A 161 5.11 8.42 0.29
C ASP A 161 6.45 7.78 -0.04
N LYS A 162 6.47 6.46 -0.20
CA LYS A 162 7.70 5.74 -0.53
C LYS A 162 8.18 6.04 -1.96
N TYR A 163 7.27 6.18 -2.93
CA TYR A 163 7.64 6.67 -4.26
C TYR A 163 8.17 8.11 -4.21
N ARG A 164 7.48 9.00 -3.48
CA ARG A 164 7.88 10.41 -3.29
C ARG A 164 9.26 10.53 -2.66
N GLU A 165 9.53 9.79 -1.58
CA GLU A 165 10.83 9.77 -0.89
C GLU A 165 11.99 9.31 -1.80
N LYS A 166 11.69 8.54 -2.86
CA LYS A 166 12.68 8.11 -3.86
C LYS A 166 12.81 9.09 -5.03
N GLY A 167 12.03 10.16 -5.07
CA GLY A 167 11.98 11.12 -6.18
C GLY A 167 11.11 10.67 -7.36
N TYR A 168 10.39 9.55 -7.23
CA TYR A 168 9.53 8.98 -8.27
C TYR A 168 8.15 9.66 -8.25
N LEU A 169 8.13 10.97 -8.55
CA LEU A 169 6.93 11.82 -8.39
C LEU A 169 5.78 11.41 -9.34
N PHE A 170 6.09 10.92 -10.54
CA PHE A 170 5.06 10.43 -11.46
C PHE A 170 4.41 9.14 -10.96
N GLU A 171 5.20 8.22 -10.43
CA GLU A 171 4.74 6.97 -9.82
C GLU A 171 3.93 7.25 -8.56
N ALA A 172 4.35 8.22 -7.74
CA ALA A 172 3.58 8.70 -6.59
C ALA A 172 2.21 9.27 -7.03
N ALA A 173 2.18 10.10 -8.08
CA ALA A 173 0.94 10.64 -8.64
C ALA A 173 0.03 9.55 -9.24
N SER A 174 0.63 8.50 -9.81
CA SER A 174 -0.10 7.35 -10.36
C SER A 174 -0.94 6.62 -9.31
N VAL A 175 -0.59 6.73 -8.02
CA VAL A 175 -1.40 6.21 -6.92
C VAL A 175 -2.72 6.98 -6.76
N VAL A 176 -2.74 8.29 -7.02
CA VAL A 176 -3.99 9.08 -7.02
C VAL A 176 -4.82 8.75 -8.25
N PHE A 177 -4.18 8.65 -9.42
CA PHE A 177 -4.85 8.36 -10.69
C PHE A 177 -5.46 6.96 -10.78
N ALA A 178 -5.09 6.08 -9.85
CA ALA A 178 -5.64 4.74 -9.79
C ALA A 178 -7.14 4.73 -9.45
N HIS A 179 -7.67 5.78 -8.78
CA HIS A 179 -9.11 5.95 -8.57
C HIS A 179 -9.91 5.85 -9.88
N SER A 180 -9.43 6.51 -10.94
CA SER A 180 -10.06 6.50 -12.26
C SER A 180 -9.93 5.16 -13.01
N ASN A 181 -9.22 4.17 -12.46
CA ASN A 181 -8.97 2.85 -13.06
C ASN A 181 -9.72 1.71 -12.33
N ASP A 182 -10.90 2.00 -11.76
CA ASP A 182 -11.72 1.07 -10.97
C ASP A 182 -11.02 0.53 -9.69
N LEU A 183 -9.84 1.06 -9.35
CA LEU A 183 -9.23 0.82 -8.06
C LEU A 183 -9.73 1.92 -7.13
N ASP A 184 -10.64 1.60 -6.24
CA ASP A 184 -11.16 2.58 -5.28
C ASP A 184 -10.16 2.81 -4.13
N CYS A 185 -8.97 3.28 -4.53
CA CYS A 185 -7.81 3.54 -3.69
C CYS A 185 -7.53 5.04 -3.68
N ILE A 186 -7.96 5.71 -2.62
CA ILE A 186 -7.73 7.15 -2.44
C ILE A 186 -6.83 7.33 -1.22
N PRO A 187 -5.57 7.76 -1.40
CA PRO A 187 -4.70 8.18 -0.30
C PRO A 187 -5.32 9.32 0.49
N SER A 188 -5.01 9.41 1.78
CA SER A 188 -5.52 10.53 2.58
C SER A 188 -4.96 11.87 2.11
N LEU A 189 -5.72 12.95 2.36
CA LEU A 189 -5.32 14.33 2.04
C LEU A 189 -3.91 14.68 2.52
N LEU A 190 -3.49 14.13 3.67
CA LEU A 190 -2.14 14.29 4.21
C LEU A 190 -1.07 13.87 3.20
N TYR A 191 -1.23 12.69 2.59
CA TYR A 191 -0.26 12.15 1.63
C TYR A 191 -0.29 12.92 0.31
N CYS A 192 -1.48 13.25 -0.19
CA CYS A 192 -1.65 14.07 -1.37
C CYS A 192 -0.99 15.45 -1.22
N ASN A 193 -1.20 16.14 -0.08
CA ASN A 193 -0.60 17.45 0.16
C ASN A 193 0.94 17.40 0.22
N ARG A 194 1.53 16.31 0.74
CA ARG A 194 2.98 16.15 0.70
C ARG A 194 3.48 15.98 -0.74
N LEU A 195 2.78 15.20 -1.58
CA LEU A 195 3.11 15.06 -3.00
C LEU A 195 2.97 16.41 -3.73
N LEU A 196 1.88 17.15 -3.51
CA LEU A 196 1.67 18.48 -4.08
C LEU A 196 2.78 19.46 -3.69
N THR A 197 3.21 19.44 -2.42
CA THR A 197 4.32 20.26 -1.92
C THR A 197 5.61 19.95 -2.68
N ASP A 198 5.92 18.68 -2.93
CA ASP A 198 7.15 18.29 -3.63
C ASP A 198 7.07 18.57 -5.13
N LEU A 199 5.91 18.38 -5.77
CA LEU A 199 5.68 18.78 -7.17
C LEU A 199 5.84 20.30 -7.37
N LEU A 200 5.38 21.10 -6.40
CA LEU A 200 5.51 22.55 -6.42
C LEU A 200 6.96 23.01 -6.28
N LYS A 201 7.75 22.32 -5.43
CA LYS A 201 9.19 22.55 -5.30
C LYS A 201 9.97 22.15 -6.56
N ASP A 202 9.56 21.07 -7.20
CA ASP A 202 10.14 20.58 -8.46
C ASP A 202 9.77 21.48 -9.66
N GLY A 203 8.77 22.36 -9.50
CA GLY A 203 8.24 23.18 -10.60
C GLY A 203 7.43 22.38 -11.62
N ASN A 204 7.00 21.16 -11.25
CA ASN A 204 6.23 20.29 -12.13
C ASN A 204 4.73 20.62 -12.06
N PHE A 205 4.39 21.84 -12.48
CA PHE A 205 3.02 22.38 -12.42
C PHE A 205 2.03 21.53 -13.22
N ARG A 206 2.45 20.98 -14.36
CA ARG A 206 1.61 20.08 -15.16
C ARG A 206 1.15 18.85 -14.37
N LEU A 207 2.06 18.20 -13.65
CA LEU A 207 1.69 17.03 -12.84
C LEU A 207 0.95 17.45 -11.56
N PHE A 208 1.32 18.58 -10.97
CA PHE A 208 0.62 19.19 -9.83
C PHE A 208 -0.88 19.36 -10.12
N TRP A 209 -1.23 20.05 -11.22
CA TRP A 209 -2.62 20.31 -11.58
C TRP A 209 -3.40 19.01 -11.87
N ARG A 210 -2.77 18.04 -12.55
CA ARG A 210 -3.37 16.72 -12.76
C ARG A 210 -3.68 16.00 -11.45
N VAL A 211 -2.82 16.12 -10.44
CA VAL A 211 -3.07 15.55 -9.11
C VAL A 211 -4.24 16.27 -8.43
N CYS A 212 -4.30 17.61 -8.48
CA CYS A 212 -5.44 18.36 -7.97
C CYS A 212 -6.76 17.94 -8.62
N ASP A 213 -6.78 17.78 -9.94
CA ASP A 213 -7.98 17.35 -10.67
C ASP A 213 -8.40 15.94 -10.28
N ALA A 214 -7.46 15.00 -10.21
CA ALA A 214 -7.73 13.64 -9.78
C ALA A 214 -8.23 13.57 -8.32
N MET A 215 -7.70 14.42 -7.43
CA MET A 215 -8.22 14.53 -6.06
C MET A 215 -9.65 15.06 -6.04
N ARG A 216 -9.99 16.02 -6.91
CA ARG A 216 -11.34 16.56 -7.05
C ARG A 216 -12.32 15.51 -7.59
N GLU A 217 -11.92 14.78 -8.63
CA GLU A 217 -12.69 13.65 -9.19
C GLU A 217 -12.96 12.56 -8.15
N ALA A 218 -11.97 12.30 -7.28
CA ALA A 218 -12.07 11.37 -6.16
C ALA A 218 -12.84 11.93 -4.94
N ASN A 219 -13.46 13.11 -5.06
CA ASN A 219 -14.19 13.80 -3.98
C ASN A 219 -13.37 14.02 -2.70
N VAL A 220 -12.06 14.25 -2.82
CA VAL A 220 -11.21 14.60 -1.68
C VAL A 220 -11.47 16.05 -1.29
N THR A 221 -11.95 16.27 -0.07
CA THR A 221 -12.17 17.62 0.47
C THR A 221 -10.83 18.32 0.70
N PHE A 222 -10.60 19.44 0.01
CA PHE A 222 -9.38 20.25 0.15
C PHE A 222 -9.36 21.01 1.47
N ASN A 223 -8.16 21.25 2.00
CA ASN A 223 -7.95 22.10 3.17
C ASN A 223 -7.15 23.34 2.81
N ALA A 224 -6.94 24.22 3.80
CA ALA A 224 -6.14 25.44 3.64
C ALA A 224 -4.78 25.20 2.99
N LEU A 225 -4.08 24.11 3.35
CA LEU A 225 -2.78 23.79 2.76
C LEU A 225 -2.87 23.50 1.25
N THR A 226 -3.92 22.79 0.82
CA THR A 226 -4.14 22.50 -0.61
C THR A 226 -4.40 23.79 -1.39
N TYR A 227 -5.31 24.65 -0.90
CA TYR A 227 -5.63 25.93 -1.53
C TYR A 227 -4.42 26.87 -1.59
N THR A 228 -3.67 26.99 -0.50
CA THR A 228 -2.43 27.78 -0.48
C THR A 228 -1.41 27.25 -1.49
N SER A 229 -1.31 25.92 -1.66
CA SER A 229 -0.42 25.32 -2.65
C SER A 229 -0.86 25.62 -4.08
N MET A 230 -2.17 25.60 -4.35
CA MET A 230 -2.73 25.96 -5.66
C MET A 230 -2.51 27.45 -5.99
N ALA A 231 -2.68 28.34 -5.01
CA ALA A 231 -2.40 29.76 -5.19
C ALA A 231 -0.90 30.02 -5.45
N ASP A 232 0.00 29.35 -4.72
CA ASP A 232 1.46 29.43 -4.96
C ASP A 232 1.82 28.89 -6.37
N ALA A 233 1.21 27.78 -6.81
CA ALA A 233 1.40 27.26 -8.16
C ALA A 233 1.02 28.31 -9.24
N HIS A 234 -0.18 28.90 -9.16
CA HIS A 234 -0.59 29.96 -10.08
C HIS A 234 0.35 31.18 -10.05
N CYS A 235 0.76 31.64 -8.86
CA CYS A 235 1.71 32.74 -8.72
C CYS A 235 3.05 32.44 -9.42
N ARG A 236 3.60 31.23 -9.25
CA ARG A 236 4.86 30.83 -9.89
C ARG A 236 4.75 30.65 -11.40
N GLU A 237 3.57 30.33 -11.90
CA GLU A 237 3.26 30.31 -13.35
C GLU A 237 2.94 31.70 -13.92
N GLY A 238 2.89 32.75 -13.07
CA GLY A 238 2.57 34.13 -13.48
C GLY A 238 1.08 34.44 -13.56
N ASN A 239 0.23 33.50 -13.20
CA ASN A 239 -1.23 33.56 -13.29
C ASN A 239 -1.85 34.18 -12.02
N VAL A 240 -1.49 35.44 -11.72
CA VAL A 240 -1.89 36.12 -10.48
C VAL A 240 -3.41 36.28 -10.33
N SER A 241 -4.16 36.39 -11.44
CA SER A 241 -5.62 36.46 -11.41
C SER A 241 -6.22 35.17 -10.82
N ASP A 242 -5.82 34.02 -11.38
CA ASP A 242 -6.28 32.70 -10.92
C ASP A 242 -5.88 32.44 -9.47
N ALA A 243 -4.68 32.88 -9.06
CA ALA A 243 -4.25 32.78 -7.67
C ALA A 243 -5.20 33.52 -6.71
N LYS A 244 -5.71 34.70 -7.10
CA LYS A 244 -6.69 35.45 -6.30
C LYS A 244 -8.04 34.74 -6.25
N GLU A 245 -8.48 34.14 -7.36
CA GLU A 245 -9.73 33.37 -7.41
C GLU A 245 -9.67 32.14 -6.49
N VAL A 246 -8.56 31.40 -6.50
CA VAL A 246 -8.33 30.26 -5.60
C VAL A 246 -8.37 30.69 -4.12
N LEU A 247 -7.80 31.84 -3.78
CA LEU A 247 -7.84 32.37 -2.41
C LEU A 247 -9.24 32.87 -2.00
N ALA A 248 -9.99 33.46 -2.93
CA ALA A 248 -11.38 33.84 -2.68
C ALA A 248 -12.25 32.60 -2.41
N GLU A 249 -12.08 31.53 -3.19
CA GLU A 249 -12.78 30.25 -2.95
C GLU A 249 -12.43 29.66 -1.57
N MET A 250 -11.15 29.73 -1.16
CA MET A 250 -10.70 29.29 0.15
C MET A 250 -11.38 30.09 1.29
N GLU A 251 -11.54 31.40 1.11
CA GLU A 251 -12.21 32.29 2.06
C GLU A 251 -13.71 31.99 2.16
N GLU A 252 -14.39 31.84 1.03
CA GLU A 252 -15.81 31.46 0.96
C GLU A 252 -16.08 30.12 1.66
N LYS A 253 -15.14 29.19 1.60
CA LYS A 253 -15.20 27.89 2.30
C LYS A 253 -14.84 27.96 3.79
N GLY A 254 -14.54 29.15 4.32
CA GLY A 254 -14.20 29.37 5.72
C GLY A 254 -12.86 28.75 6.12
N LEU A 255 -11.97 28.47 5.16
CA LEU A 255 -10.67 27.85 5.40
C LEU A 255 -9.57 28.87 5.73
N CYS A 256 -9.86 30.17 5.57
CA CYS A 256 -9.01 31.28 5.97
C CYS A 256 -9.08 31.50 7.49
N SER A 257 -8.52 30.60 8.30
CA SER A 257 -8.33 30.85 9.73
C SER A 257 -7.05 31.67 9.97
N SER A 258 -7.05 32.94 9.58
CA SER A 258 -6.07 33.92 10.08
C SER A 258 -6.55 34.51 11.40
N ASN A 259 -6.88 33.66 12.36
CA ASN A 259 -7.02 34.04 13.75
C ASN A 259 -6.33 32.96 14.58
N PHE A 260 -5.01 33.10 14.71
CA PHE A 260 -4.38 32.81 16.00
C PHE A 260 -5.01 33.73 17.04
N THR A 261 -6.27 33.47 17.42
CA THR A 261 -6.79 33.97 18.68
C THR A 261 -6.03 33.18 19.72
N TYR A 262 -4.94 33.75 20.24
CA TYR A 262 -4.45 33.40 21.57
C TYR A 262 -5.64 33.58 22.50
N LYS A 263 -6.32 32.47 22.81
CA LYS A 263 -7.23 32.43 23.94
C LYS A 263 -6.32 32.42 25.17
N PHE A 264 -6.23 33.58 25.80
CA PHE A 264 -5.73 33.74 27.18
C PHE A 264 -6.55 32.87 28.13
#